data_AF-A0A817V8K4-F1
#
_entry.id   AF-A0A817V8K4-F1
#
_cell.length_a   1.000
_cell.length_b   1.000
_cell.length_c   1.000
_cell.angle_alpha   90.00
_cell.angle_beta   90.00
_cell.angle_gamma   90.00
#
_symmetry.space_group_name_H-M   'P 1'
#
loop_
_entity.id
_entity.type
_entity.pdbx_description
1 polymer ?
#
loop_
_entity_poly.entity_id
_entity_poly.type
_entity_poly.pdbx_seq_one_letter_code
_entity_poly.pdbx_strand_id
1 'polypeptide(L)'
;NVHILINSPRSFHSCTTYTDIPWIDSITATIESLAEDLSACRYSSFGLVRWYLTRIDAINRQGLYSLHAVIETNPDALTIADALDQEQHLHGSRSLLHEIPILIKDNIATNDRMETTAGGLALVGSRIPRDAFVVQRLIQVDAIILEGWSARGDASSSAYVANGDPSGSSSGSAIATSAGLCAAAIETETAGSIVMPSSLADIVGLKSTVGLTSRSSVTPISYDHDTVRPMGKTVEDVALLLEVIQGIDSRDNATQQTRIIRHQNYTQFLLGVEGLRYLRLGVIRQVFHYNFRHHISYYLSELENRTMKSLRDLIKFNIEHTDQ
;
A
#
# COMPACT_ATOMS: atom_id res chain seq x y z
N ASN A 1 7.18 -2.67 37.21
CA ASN A 1 6.61 -4.01 36.98
C ASN A 1 6.06 -4.07 35.57
N VAL A 2 6.94 -4.34 34.62
CA VAL A 2 6.57 -4.58 33.21
C VAL A 2 6.25 -6.06 33.11
N HIS A 3 4.98 -6.39 32.88
CA HIS A 3 4.55 -7.76 32.63
C HIS A 3 4.98 -8.15 31.21
N ILE A 4 6.09 -8.88 31.12
CA ILE A 4 6.43 -9.66 29.93
C ILE A 4 5.50 -10.88 29.98
N LEU A 5 4.51 -10.91 29.09
CA LEU A 5 3.69 -12.09 28.85
C LEU A 5 4.55 -13.13 28.12
N ILE A 6 5.19 -14.00 28.89
CA ILE A 6 5.79 -15.23 28.37
C ILE A 6 4.62 -16.18 28.11
N ASN A 7 4.18 -16.25 26.84
CA ASN A 7 3.21 -17.25 26.42
C ASN A 7 3.81 -18.66 26.58
N SER A 8 3.02 -19.55 27.19
CA SER A 8 3.28 -20.98 27.33
C SER A 8 3.48 -21.67 25.97
N PRO A 9 4.20 -22.82 25.92
CA PRO A 9 4.43 -23.53 24.67
C PRO A 9 3.09 -24.02 24.10
N ARG A 10 2.64 -23.38 23.02
CA ARG A 10 1.45 -23.81 22.26
C ARG A 10 1.73 -25.15 21.61
N SER A 11 0.77 -26.06 21.70
CA SER A 11 0.78 -27.36 21.04
C SER A 11 0.89 -27.20 19.53
N PHE A 12 1.87 -27.89 18.95
CA PHE A 12 2.18 -27.94 17.52
C PHE A 12 0.96 -28.31 16.68
N HIS A 13 0.38 -27.33 16.00
CA HIS A 13 -0.52 -27.54 14.88
C HIS A 13 0.25 -27.17 13.62
N SER A 14 0.40 -28.09 12.67
CA SER A 14 0.85 -27.73 11.34
C SER A 14 -0.17 -26.74 10.77
N CYS A 15 0.27 -25.55 10.34
CA CYS A 15 -0.56 -24.64 9.56
C CYS A 15 -1.27 -25.42 8.44
N THR A 16 -2.50 -25.02 8.11
CA THR A 16 -3.36 -25.70 7.13
C THR A 16 -2.58 -26.00 5.84
N THR A 17 -2.54 -27.27 5.45
CA THR A 17 -1.69 -27.75 4.35
C THR A 17 -2.04 -27.09 3.01
N TYR A 18 -1.00 -26.91 2.19
CA TYR A 18 -0.92 -26.43 0.81
C TYR A 18 -2.14 -26.62 -0.13
N THR A 19 -3.04 -27.57 0.11
CA THR A 19 -4.10 -27.97 -0.82
C THR A 19 -5.48 -27.36 -0.55
N ASP A 20 -5.76 -26.88 0.66
CA ASP A 20 -7.07 -26.29 1.03
C ASP A 20 -6.87 -24.96 1.77
N ILE A 21 -6.58 -23.89 1.01
CA ILE A 21 -6.50 -22.54 1.57
C ILE A 21 -7.94 -22.07 1.85
N PRO A 22 -8.29 -21.72 3.10
CA PRO A 22 -9.61 -21.15 3.38
C PRO A 22 -9.81 -19.89 2.54
N TRP A 23 -11.06 -19.58 2.22
CA TRP A 23 -11.37 -18.38 1.45
C TRP A 23 -10.86 -17.13 2.20
N ILE A 24 -10.05 -16.32 1.52
CA ILE A 24 -9.52 -15.05 2.04
C ILE A 24 -10.33 -13.92 1.41
N ASP A 25 -10.92 -13.05 2.23
CA ASP A 25 -11.53 -11.81 1.74
C ASP A 25 -10.46 -10.76 1.42
N SER A 26 -9.62 -11.01 0.42
CA SER A 26 -8.52 -10.10 0.06
C SER A 26 -8.96 -8.68 -0.33
N ILE A 27 -10.25 -8.47 -0.62
CA ILE A 27 -10.78 -7.15 -0.96
C ILE A 27 -10.82 -6.26 0.28
N THR A 28 -11.09 -6.83 1.47
CA THR A 28 -11.23 -6.08 2.72
C THR A 28 -10.13 -6.37 3.75
N ALA A 29 -9.38 -7.47 3.58
CA ALA A 29 -8.31 -7.84 4.50
C ALA A 29 -7.22 -6.76 4.61
N THR A 30 -6.99 -6.31 5.84
CA THR A 30 -5.92 -5.39 6.24
C THR A 30 -4.61 -6.15 6.49
N ILE A 31 -3.49 -5.45 6.52
CA ILE A 31 -2.18 -6.03 6.85
C ILE A 31 -2.23 -6.71 8.23
N GLU A 32 -2.84 -6.04 9.22
CA GLU A 32 -2.99 -6.60 10.57
C GLU A 32 -3.79 -7.90 10.55
N SER A 33 -4.96 -7.94 9.90
CA SER A 33 -5.79 -9.15 9.85
C SER A 33 -5.07 -10.33 9.17
N LEU A 34 -4.30 -10.07 8.12
CA LEU A 34 -3.51 -11.09 7.43
C LEU A 34 -2.38 -11.61 8.33
N ALA A 35 -1.69 -10.72 9.04
CA ALA A 35 -0.62 -11.07 9.97
C ALA A 35 -1.16 -11.87 11.17
N GLU A 36 -2.35 -11.52 11.68
CA GLU A 36 -3.04 -12.29 12.72
C GLU A 36 -3.35 -13.71 12.24
N ASP A 37 -3.90 -13.86 11.03
CA ASP A 37 -4.25 -15.15 10.47
C ASP A 37 -3.02 -16.05 10.18
N LEU A 38 -1.91 -15.46 9.74
CA LEU A 38 -0.61 -16.13 9.63
C LEU A 38 -0.12 -16.60 11.00
N SER A 39 -0.12 -15.71 12.00
CA SER A 39 0.31 -16.04 13.37
C SER A 39 -0.57 -17.10 14.05
N ALA A 40 -1.83 -17.18 13.65
CA ALA A 40 -2.81 -18.16 14.10
C ALA A 40 -2.76 -19.47 13.29
N CYS A 41 -1.85 -19.59 12.31
CA CYS A 41 -1.72 -20.74 11.43
C CYS A 41 -3.00 -21.06 10.63
N ARG A 42 -3.86 -20.07 10.33
CA ARG A 42 -5.05 -20.29 9.50
C ARG A 42 -4.68 -20.68 8.07
N TYR A 43 -3.59 -20.12 7.59
CA TYR A 43 -2.89 -20.49 6.36
C TYR A 43 -1.41 -20.15 6.56
N SER A 44 -0.56 -20.73 5.72
CA SER A 44 0.86 -20.39 5.67
C SER A 44 1.10 -19.20 4.73
N SER A 45 2.27 -18.57 4.79
CA SER A 45 2.76 -17.58 3.83
C SER A 45 2.70 -18.10 2.40
N PHE A 46 3.17 -19.34 2.17
CA PHE A 46 3.02 -19.97 0.86
C PHE A 46 1.55 -20.03 0.43
N GLY A 47 0.66 -20.42 1.35
CA GLY A 47 -0.79 -20.43 1.10
C GLY A 47 -1.32 -19.06 0.71
N LEU A 48 -0.96 -18.01 1.45
CA LEU A 48 -1.36 -16.63 1.19
C LEU A 48 -0.86 -16.13 -0.17
N VAL A 49 0.42 -16.32 -0.48
CA VAL A 49 1.01 -15.91 -1.76
C VAL A 49 0.39 -16.66 -2.92
N ARG A 50 0.24 -17.99 -2.80
CA ARG A 50 -0.44 -18.80 -3.81
C ARG A 50 -1.86 -18.32 -4.05
N TRP A 51 -2.57 -17.92 -2.99
CA TRP A 51 -3.91 -17.38 -3.11
C TRP A 51 -3.93 -16.09 -3.94
N TYR A 52 -3.06 -15.12 -3.63
CA TYR A 52 -2.95 -13.87 -4.40
C TYR A 52 -2.54 -14.12 -5.85
N LEU A 53 -1.55 -14.99 -6.11
CA LEU A 53 -1.13 -15.34 -7.47
C LEU A 53 -2.26 -15.98 -8.27
N THR A 54 -3.01 -16.92 -7.67
CA THR A 54 -4.18 -17.55 -8.30
C THR A 54 -5.25 -16.51 -8.66
N ARG A 55 -5.46 -15.53 -7.77
CA ARG A 55 -6.40 -14.43 -8.03
C ARG A 55 -5.90 -13.51 -9.15
N ILE A 56 -4.63 -13.15 -9.16
CA ILE A 56 -4.00 -12.37 -10.24
C ILE A 56 -4.22 -13.08 -11.58
N ASP A 57 -3.91 -14.37 -11.67
CA ASP A 57 -4.12 -15.16 -12.89
C ASP A 57 -5.59 -15.13 -13.36
N ALA A 58 -6.53 -15.18 -12.42
CA ALA A 58 -7.96 -15.24 -12.72
C ALA A 58 -8.56 -13.92 -13.25
N ILE A 59 -8.10 -12.76 -12.78
CA ILE A 59 -8.77 -11.46 -13.07
C ILE A 59 -7.87 -10.37 -13.65
N ASN A 60 -6.55 -10.53 -13.64
CA ASN A 60 -5.63 -9.48 -14.08
C ASN A 60 -5.59 -9.34 -15.61
N ARG A 61 -5.47 -10.45 -16.36
CA ARG A 61 -5.40 -10.42 -17.84
C ARG A 61 -6.55 -11.13 -18.55
N GLN A 62 -7.41 -11.80 -17.79
CA GLN A 62 -8.47 -12.64 -18.34
C GLN A 62 -9.81 -12.30 -17.70
N GLY A 63 -10.89 -12.70 -18.37
CA GLY A 63 -12.26 -12.52 -17.88
C GLY A 63 -12.85 -11.14 -18.17
N LEU A 64 -14.07 -10.94 -17.66
CA LEU A 64 -14.90 -9.76 -17.96
C LEU A 64 -14.27 -8.43 -17.52
N TYR A 65 -13.36 -8.47 -16.54
CA TYR A 65 -12.76 -7.28 -15.93
C TYR A 65 -11.40 -6.91 -16.54
N SER A 66 -10.59 -7.89 -16.96
CA SER A 66 -9.25 -7.72 -17.55
C SER A 66 -8.55 -6.45 -17.03
N LEU A 67 -8.16 -6.47 -15.76
CA LEU A 67 -7.79 -5.25 -15.04
C LEU A 67 -6.46 -4.63 -15.52
N HIS A 68 -5.55 -5.46 -16.04
CA HIS A 68 -4.17 -5.12 -16.38
C HIS A 68 -3.50 -4.31 -15.26
N ALA A 69 -3.56 -4.80 -14.03
CA ALA A 69 -3.08 -4.12 -12.82
C ALA A 69 -1.68 -4.57 -12.37
N VAL A 70 -1.34 -5.84 -12.62
CA VAL A 70 -0.05 -6.46 -12.30
C VAL A 70 0.67 -6.76 -13.60
N ILE A 71 1.89 -6.27 -13.76
CA ILE A 71 2.62 -6.44 -15.02
C ILE A 71 3.42 -7.73 -15.05
N GLU A 72 4.03 -8.02 -13.91
CA GLU A 72 4.94 -9.13 -13.69
C GLU A 72 4.79 -9.59 -12.23
N THR A 73 4.88 -10.89 -12.02
CA THR A 73 4.88 -11.49 -10.69
C THR A 73 6.27 -12.03 -10.41
N ASN A 74 6.79 -11.85 -9.19
CA ASN A 74 8.10 -12.38 -8.84
C ASN A 74 8.11 -13.91 -8.97
N PRO A 75 8.94 -14.49 -9.86
CA PRO A 75 8.97 -15.93 -10.08
C PRO A 75 9.48 -16.71 -8.86
N ASP A 76 10.16 -16.05 -7.91
CA ASP A 76 10.61 -16.63 -6.64
C ASP A 76 9.61 -16.43 -5.49
N ALA A 77 8.46 -15.76 -5.70
CA ALA A 77 7.52 -15.39 -4.63
C ALA A 77 7.11 -16.58 -3.75
N LEU A 78 6.80 -17.73 -4.35
CA LEU A 78 6.43 -18.94 -3.61
C LEU A 78 7.61 -19.56 -2.85
N THR A 79 8.82 -19.50 -3.40
CA THR A 79 10.03 -20.00 -2.74
C THR A 79 10.41 -19.10 -1.56
N ILE A 80 10.29 -17.79 -1.72
CA ILE A 80 10.46 -16.82 -0.63
C ILE A 80 9.43 -17.09 0.46
N ALA A 81 8.16 -17.29 0.09
CA ALA A 81 7.09 -17.57 1.04
C ALA A 81 7.34 -18.83 1.89
N ASP A 82 7.76 -19.94 1.26
CA ASP A 82 8.11 -21.18 1.97
C ASP A 82 9.31 -21.01 2.91
N ALA A 83 10.32 -20.23 2.49
CA ALA A 83 11.47 -19.92 3.36
C ALA A 83 11.06 -19.08 4.58
N LEU A 84 10.12 -18.14 4.40
CA LEU A 84 9.61 -17.32 5.49
C LEU A 84 8.70 -18.11 6.44
N ASP A 85 7.90 -19.04 5.93
CA ASP A 85 7.12 -19.99 6.75
C ASP A 85 8.04 -20.77 7.70
N GLN A 86 9.19 -21.24 7.19
CA GLN A 86 10.20 -21.93 8.00
C GLN A 86 10.83 -21.01 9.04
N GLU A 87 11.12 -19.77 8.68
CA GLU A 87 11.65 -18.78 9.60
C GLU A 87 10.66 -18.46 10.73
N GLN A 88 9.40 -18.17 10.40
CA GLN A 88 8.36 -17.88 11.38
C GLN A 88 8.22 -19.04 12.37
N HIS A 89 8.31 -20.29 11.89
CA HIS A 89 8.28 -21.47 12.74
C HIS A 89 9.46 -21.53 13.73
N LEU A 90 10.65 -21.10 13.31
CA LEU A 90 11.88 -21.20 14.10
C LEU A 90 12.14 -19.99 15.00
N HIS A 91 11.76 -18.80 14.56
CA HIS A 91 12.17 -17.52 15.15
C HIS A 91 11.01 -16.56 15.45
N GLY A 92 9.82 -16.89 14.97
CA GLY A 92 8.66 -15.99 15.02
C GLY A 92 8.70 -14.92 13.92
N SER A 93 7.62 -14.16 13.81
CA SER A 93 7.51 -13.06 12.85
C SER A 93 8.41 -11.87 13.23
N ARG A 94 9.06 -11.24 12.23
CA ARG A 94 9.87 -10.04 12.44
C ARG A 94 9.04 -8.77 12.61
N SER A 95 7.84 -8.72 12.03
CA SER A 95 6.97 -7.55 12.03
C SER A 95 5.55 -7.89 11.53
N LEU A 96 4.62 -6.93 11.56
CA LEU A 96 3.31 -7.09 10.92
C LEU A 96 3.36 -7.24 9.39
N LEU A 97 4.50 -6.95 8.76
CA LEU A 97 4.71 -7.12 7.32
C LEU A 97 5.43 -8.43 6.95
N HIS A 98 5.85 -9.21 7.95
CA HIS A 98 6.46 -10.52 7.72
C HIS A 98 5.49 -11.38 6.91
N GLU A 99 5.93 -11.87 5.74
CA GLU A 99 5.14 -12.72 4.82
C GLU A 99 3.99 -12.02 4.08
N ILE A 100 3.86 -10.69 4.20
CA ILE A 100 2.76 -9.96 3.56
C ILE A 100 3.10 -9.62 2.09
N PRO A 101 2.23 -9.95 1.11
CA PRO A 101 2.45 -9.61 -0.29
C PRO A 101 2.20 -8.12 -0.56
N ILE A 102 3.26 -7.42 -0.96
CA ILE A 102 3.28 -5.99 -1.29
C ILE A 102 3.60 -5.81 -2.78
N LEU A 103 2.74 -5.09 -3.48
CA LEU A 103 3.00 -4.71 -4.86
C LEU A 103 3.90 -3.47 -4.92
N ILE A 104 4.79 -3.40 -5.89
CA ILE A 104 5.70 -2.27 -6.08
C ILE A 104 5.58 -1.79 -7.52
N LYS A 105 5.49 -0.47 -7.71
CA LYS A 105 5.47 0.14 -9.04
C LYS A 105 6.71 -0.22 -9.85
N ASP A 106 6.52 -0.55 -11.13
CA ASP A 106 7.57 -0.88 -12.12
C ASP A 106 8.62 0.24 -12.38
N ASN A 107 8.51 1.41 -11.74
CA ASN A 107 9.55 2.44 -11.78
C ASN A 107 10.45 2.46 -10.53
N ILE A 108 10.25 1.54 -9.59
CA ILE A 108 11.05 1.36 -8.39
C ILE A 108 11.90 0.11 -8.60
N ALA A 109 13.22 0.26 -8.53
CA ALA A 109 14.16 -0.82 -8.79
C ALA A 109 14.04 -1.98 -7.79
N THR A 110 13.85 -3.18 -8.32
CA THR A 110 14.03 -4.48 -7.67
C THR A 110 15.24 -5.17 -8.30
N ASN A 111 16.11 -5.75 -7.49
CA ASN A 111 17.26 -6.52 -7.93
C ASN A 111 17.00 -8.02 -7.71
N ASP A 112 15.83 -8.46 -8.17
CA ASP A 112 15.44 -9.85 -8.27
C ASP A 112 15.35 -10.24 -9.75
N ARG A 113 14.48 -11.21 -10.09
CA ARG A 113 14.30 -11.69 -11.45
C ARG A 113 13.21 -10.96 -12.24
N MET A 114 12.56 -9.96 -11.65
CA MET A 114 11.60 -9.13 -12.34
C MET A 114 12.28 -7.98 -13.08
N GLU A 115 11.56 -7.37 -14.02
CA GLU A 115 12.05 -6.29 -14.87
C GLU A 115 11.57 -4.92 -14.36
N THR A 116 12.46 -4.01 -13.97
CA THR A 116 12.08 -2.61 -13.69
C THR A 116 12.18 -1.75 -14.96
N THR A 117 11.04 -1.44 -15.59
CA THR A 117 11.05 -0.77 -16.90
C THR A 117 10.47 0.64 -16.91
N ALA A 118 9.86 1.08 -15.82
CA ALA A 118 9.08 2.33 -15.73
C ALA A 118 8.06 2.50 -16.88
N GLY A 119 7.54 1.41 -17.43
CA GLY A 119 6.64 1.40 -18.59
C GLY A 119 7.28 1.63 -19.95
N GLY A 120 8.61 1.80 -20.01
CA GLY A 120 9.33 1.99 -21.25
C GLY A 120 9.82 0.67 -21.85
N LEU A 121 9.38 0.36 -23.09
CA LEU A 121 9.92 -0.78 -23.85
C LEU A 121 11.45 -0.72 -24.03
N ALA A 122 12.04 0.49 -23.99
CA ALA A 122 13.48 0.70 -24.07
C ALA A 122 14.27 0.14 -22.87
N LEU A 123 13.60 -0.12 -21.74
CA LEU A 123 14.20 -0.63 -20.51
C LEU A 123 13.95 -2.14 -20.31
N VAL A 124 13.24 -2.80 -21.23
CA VAL A 124 13.06 -4.27 -21.18
C VAL A 124 14.40 -4.97 -21.37
N GLY A 125 14.72 -5.92 -20.50
CA GLY A 125 16.00 -6.61 -20.43
C GLY A 125 17.10 -5.80 -19.73
N SER A 126 16.77 -4.64 -19.17
CA SER A 126 17.74 -3.84 -18.42
C SER A 126 18.06 -4.51 -17.08
N ARG A 127 19.33 -4.43 -16.68
CA ARG A 127 19.77 -5.00 -15.41
C ARG A 127 19.87 -3.91 -14.37
N ILE A 128 19.07 -4.05 -13.33
CA ILE A 128 19.14 -3.21 -12.15
C ILE A 128 20.39 -3.60 -11.33
N PRO A 129 21.24 -2.64 -10.92
CA PRO A 129 22.46 -2.96 -10.19
C PRO A 129 22.24 -3.20 -8.68
N ARG A 130 21.07 -2.83 -8.15
CA ARG A 130 20.67 -2.95 -6.74
C ARG A 130 19.20 -2.55 -6.54
N ASP A 131 18.62 -3.05 -5.46
CA ASP A 131 17.32 -2.60 -4.97
C ASP A 131 17.28 -1.11 -4.66
N ALA A 132 16.10 -0.50 -4.87
CA ALA A 132 15.77 0.78 -4.30
C ALA A 132 15.85 0.72 -2.78
N PHE A 133 16.18 1.85 -2.14
CA PHE A 133 16.28 1.90 -0.68
C PHE A 133 14.99 1.42 0.01
N VAL A 134 13.82 1.81 -0.50
CA VAL A 134 12.53 1.38 0.06
C VAL A 134 12.30 -0.12 -0.08
N VAL A 135 12.78 -0.73 -1.16
CA VAL A 135 12.70 -2.17 -1.42
C VAL A 135 13.57 -2.91 -0.40
N GLN A 136 14.79 -2.42 -0.14
CA GLN A 136 15.66 -2.99 0.89
C GLN A 136 15.02 -2.97 2.28
N ARG A 137 14.30 -1.89 2.61
CA ARG A 137 13.59 -1.76 3.89
C ARG A 137 12.41 -2.74 3.99
N LEU A 138 11.70 -2.98 2.89
CA LEU A 138 10.63 -3.97 2.79
C LEU A 138 11.15 -5.42 2.92
N ILE A 139 12.27 -5.72 2.24
CA ILE A 139 12.91 -7.06 2.33
C ILE A 139 13.39 -7.33 3.77
N GLN A 140 13.89 -6.30 4.48
CA GLN A 140 14.29 -6.44 5.89
C GLN A 140 13.13 -6.82 6.83
N VAL A 141 11.89 -6.55 6.43
CA VAL A 141 10.68 -6.94 7.16
C VAL A 141 9.91 -8.08 6.48
N ASP A 142 10.55 -8.74 5.50
CA ASP A 142 10.08 -9.92 4.78
C ASP A 142 8.76 -9.75 4.02
N ALA A 143 8.54 -8.57 3.44
CA ALA A 143 7.47 -8.35 2.49
C ALA A 143 7.76 -9.05 1.15
N ILE A 144 6.74 -9.64 0.54
CA ILE A 144 6.86 -10.39 -0.73
C ILE A 144 6.49 -9.47 -1.88
N ILE A 145 7.43 -9.25 -2.79
CA ILE A 145 7.32 -8.21 -3.81
C ILE A 145 6.64 -8.74 -5.08
N LEU A 146 5.66 -7.99 -5.58
CA LEU A 146 5.03 -8.17 -6.89
C LEU A 146 5.21 -6.88 -7.70
N GLU A 147 5.15 -6.91 -9.04
CA GLU A 147 5.29 -5.71 -9.87
C GLU A 147 3.95 -5.17 -10.40
N GLY A 148 3.68 -3.92 -10.08
CA GLY A 148 2.50 -3.18 -10.53
C GLY A 148 2.60 -2.72 -11.98
N TRP A 149 1.44 -2.40 -12.55
CA TRP A 149 1.29 -2.01 -13.95
C TRP A 149 2.18 -0.85 -14.40
N SER A 150 2.50 -0.88 -15.69
CA SER A 150 3.06 0.22 -16.47
C SER A 150 2.65 0.11 -17.94
N ALA A 151 2.94 1.14 -18.74
CA ALA A 151 2.49 1.26 -20.13
C ALA A 151 2.90 0.11 -21.08
N ARG A 152 3.85 -0.77 -20.69
CA ARG A 152 4.17 -2.00 -21.43
C ARG A 152 3.13 -3.13 -21.23
N GLY A 153 2.21 -2.97 -20.28
CA GLY A 153 1.26 -3.99 -19.83
C GLY A 153 -0.17 -3.79 -20.33
N ASP A 154 -0.36 -3.12 -21.47
CA ASP A 154 -1.65 -2.66 -22.05
C ASP A 154 -2.37 -1.62 -21.18
N ALA A 155 -3.56 -1.13 -21.54
CA ALA A 155 -4.25 -0.12 -20.72
C ALA A 155 -4.95 -0.77 -19.51
N SER A 156 -4.65 -0.31 -18.29
CA SER A 156 -5.39 -0.75 -17.09
C SER A 156 -6.83 -0.26 -17.07
N SER A 157 -7.72 -1.04 -16.46
CA SER A 157 -9.11 -0.69 -16.22
C SER A 157 -9.39 -0.47 -14.74
N SER A 158 -10.23 0.51 -14.41
CA SER A 158 -10.77 0.70 -13.06
C SER A 158 -11.36 -0.59 -12.49
N ALA A 159 -11.16 -0.81 -11.18
CA ALA A 159 -11.75 -1.93 -10.43
C ALA A 159 -13.28 -1.82 -10.27
N TYR A 160 -13.83 -0.61 -10.36
CA TYR A 160 -15.27 -0.35 -10.12
C TYR A 160 -16.08 -0.21 -11.41
N VAL A 161 -15.45 0.28 -12.48
CA VAL A 161 -16.09 0.53 -13.77
C VAL A 161 -15.26 -0.13 -14.86
N ALA A 162 -15.83 -1.13 -15.54
CA ALA A 162 -15.17 -1.78 -16.66
C ALA A 162 -14.83 -0.76 -17.76
N ASN A 163 -13.58 -0.76 -18.22
CA ASN A 163 -12.99 0.24 -19.13
C ASN A 163 -13.01 1.68 -18.60
N GLY A 164 -13.20 1.86 -17.29
CA GLY A 164 -13.12 3.15 -16.62
C GLY A 164 -11.67 3.59 -16.46
N ASP A 165 -11.43 4.89 -16.55
CA ASP A 165 -10.12 5.51 -16.33
C ASP A 165 -9.68 5.30 -14.86
N PRO A 166 -8.57 4.58 -14.60
CA PRO A 166 -8.03 4.40 -13.26
C PRO A 166 -7.16 5.58 -12.80
N SER A 167 -7.07 6.66 -13.59
CA SER A 167 -6.07 7.72 -13.45
C SER A 167 -4.65 7.15 -13.52
N GLY A 168 -3.65 7.86 -13.04
CA GLY A 168 -2.26 7.41 -13.08
C GLY A 168 -1.27 8.44 -12.57
N SER A 169 0.02 8.13 -12.54
CA SER A 169 0.66 6.96 -13.17
C SER A 169 0.74 5.67 -12.33
N SER A 170 0.30 5.66 -11.07
CA SER A 170 0.35 4.46 -10.21
C SER A 170 -0.96 3.64 -10.28
N SER A 171 -1.48 3.50 -11.49
CA SER A 171 -2.82 2.96 -11.77
C SER A 171 -2.93 1.50 -11.36
N GLY A 172 -1.96 0.67 -11.77
CA GLY A 172 -1.97 -0.76 -11.48
C GLY A 172 -2.03 -1.06 -10.00
N SER A 173 -1.28 -0.31 -9.21
CA SER A 173 -1.23 -0.52 -7.77
C SER A 173 -2.48 -0.09 -7.04
N ALA A 174 -3.12 0.98 -7.51
CA ALA A 174 -4.41 1.37 -6.99
C ALA A 174 -5.48 0.31 -7.31
N ILE A 175 -5.51 -0.17 -8.55
CA ILE A 175 -6.44 -1.24 -8.97
C ILE A 175 -6.16 -2.55 -8.23
N ALA A 176 -4.89 -2.95 -8.12
CA ALA A 176 -4.48 -4.19 -7.48
C ALA A 176 -4.81 -4.18 -5.98
N THR A 177 -4.55 -3.06 -5.28
CA THR A 177 -4.91 -2.93 -3.86
C THR A 177 -6.43 -2.99 -3.68
N SER A 178 -7.18 -2.27 -4.53
CA SER A 178 -8.65 -2.21 -4.48
C SER A 178 -9.31 -3.56 -4.81
N ALA A 179 -8.81 -4.27 -5.83
CA ALA A 179 -9.34 -5.55 -6.27
C ALA A 179 -8.84 -6.75 -5.43
N GLY A 180 -8.03 -6.52 -4.39
CA GLY A 180 -7.47 -7.57 -3.54
C GLY A 180 -6.43 -8.45 -4.25
N LEU A 181 -5.66 -7.89 -5.18
CA LEU A 181 -4.54 -8.57 -5.85
C LEU A 181 -3.23 -8.49 -5.06
N CYS A 182 -3.17 -7.60 -4.07
CA CYS A 182 -2.11 -7.51 -3.07
C CYS A 182 -2.69 -7.02 -1.74
N ALA A 183 -1.92 -7.13 -0.66
CA ALA A 183 -2.34 -6.59 0.63
C ALA A 183 -2.33 -5.05 0.59
N ALA A 184 -1.24 -4.49 0.07
CA ALA A 184 -0.99 -3.06 -0.09
C ALA A 184 0.11 -2.84 -1.17
N ALA A 185 0.48 -1.58 -1.44
CA ALA A 185 1.44 -1.26 -2.49
C ALA A 185 2.38 -0.08 -2.19
N ILE A 186 3.56 -0.04 -2.82
CA ILE A 186 4.52 1.07 -2.76
C ILE A 186 4.67 1.73 -4.13
N GLU A 187 4.40 3.03 -4.15
CA GLU A 187 4.17 3.82 -5.36
C GLU A 187 5.01 5.08 -5.42
N THR A 188 4.91 5.79 -6.53
CA THR A 188 5.61 7.07 -6.73
C THR A 188 4.68 8.19 -7.16
N GLU A 189 4.88 9.38 -6.63
CA GLU A 189 4.15 10.57 -7.06
C GLU A 189 5.05 11.78 -7.29
N THR A 190 5.02 12.29 -8.52
CA THR A 190 5.44 13.64 -8.90
C THR A 190 4.31 14.63 -8.61
N ALA A 191 3.17 14.46 -9.29
CA ALA A 191 1.97 15.26 -9.13
C ALA A 191 0.73 14.40 -9.39
N GLY A 192 -0.02 14.07 -8.35
CA GLY A 192 -1.28 13.32 -8.46
C GLY A 192 -1.16 11.81 -8.64
N SER A 193 0.01 11.29 -9.06
CA SER A 193 0.19 9.86 -9.39
C SER A 193 -0.11 8.85 -8.28
N ILE A 194 -0.28 9.26 -7.02
CA ILE A 194 -0.77 8.41 -5.93
C ILE A 194 -2.18 8.83 -5.55
N VAL A 195 -2.38 10.09 -5.17
CA VAL A 195 -3.68 10.54 -4.62
C VAL A 195 -4.83 10.47 -5.63
N MET A 196 -4.56 10.67 -6.93
CA MET A 196 -5.59 10.58 -7.97
C MET A 196 -6.04 9.13 -8.22
N PRO A 197 -5.15 8.16 -8.55
CA PRO A 197 -5.58 6.78 -8.72
C PRO A 197 -6.14 6.17 -7.43
N SER A 198 -5.61 6.50 -6.24
CA SER A 198 -6.20 6.07 -4.97
C SER A 198 -7.64 6.56 -4.79
N SER A 199 -7.93 7.81 -5.15
CA SER A 199 -9.29 8.36 -5.07
C SER A 199 -10.29 7.68 -6.02
N LEU A 200 -9.84 7.16 -7.16
CA LEU A 200 -10.71 6.46 -8.12
C LEU A 200 -10.83 4.96 -7.81
N ALA A 201 -9.87 4.40 -7.07
CA ALA A 201 -9.85 3.01 -6.65
C ALA A 201 -10.37 2.81 -5.21
N ASP A 202 -10.89 3.85 -4.56
CA ASP A 202 -11.46 3.82 -3.20
C ASP A 202 -10.49 3.20 -2.16
N ILE A 203 -9.23 3.62 -2.23
CA ILE A 203 -8.19 3.21 -1.28
C ILE A 203 -7.47 4.44 -0.71
N VAL A 204 -6.65 4.24 0.31
CA VAL A 204 -5.85 5.29 0.91
C VAL A 204 -4.50 5.38 0.20
N GLY A 205 -4.16 6.58 -0.30
CA GLY A 205 -2.85 6.90 -0.85
C GLY A 205 -2.28 8.14 -0.18
N LEU A 206 -1.01 8.10 0.25
CA LEU A 206 -0.39 9.18 1.01
C LEU A 206 0.77 9.83 0.25
N LYS A 207 0.56 11.03 -0.30
CA LYS A 207 1.65 11.92 -0.74
C LYS A 207 2.19 12.70 0.46
N SER A 208 3.31 12.26 1.05
CA SER A 208 3.96 13.00 2.15
C SER A 208 5.17 13.83 1.69
N THR A 209 5.72 14.65 2.60
CA THR A 209 6.84 15.57 2.39
C THR A 209 8.01 14.95 1.63
N VAL A 210 8.46 15.60 0.55
CA VAL A 210 9.64 15.19 -0.23
C VAL A 210 10.85 15.03 0.69
N GLY A 211 11.55 13.90 0.57
CA GLY A 211 12.67 13.52 1.41
C GLY A 211 12.33 12.68 2.65
N LEU A 212 11.05 12.47 3.00
CA LEU A 212 10.73 11.57 4.12
C LEU A 212 11.16 10.12 3.84
N THR A 213 10.99 9.67 2.60
CA THR A 213 11.53 8.39 2.10
C THR A 213 12.54 8.69 0.99
N SER A 214 13.46 7.75 0.78
CA SER A 214 14.46 7.84 -0.28
C SER A 214 13.87 7.54 -1.65
N ARG A 215 14.43 8.22 -2.66
CA ARG A 215 14.14 8.04 -4.10
C ARG A 215 15.30 7.36 -4.82
N SER A 216 16.29 6.83 -4.08
CA SER A 216 17.44 6.18 -4.69
C SER A 216 17.02 4.91 -5.44
N SER A 217 17.53 4.77 -6.66
CA SER A 217 17.17 3.69 -7.60
C SER A 217 15.68 3.67 -7.95
N VAL A 218 15.04 4.84 -8.01
CA VAL A 218 13.72 5.03 -8.59
C VAL A 218 13.88 5.85 -9.86
N THR A 219 13.25 5.42 -10.96
CA THR A 219 13.30 6.16 -12.23
C THR A 219 12.64 7.52 -12.05
N PRO A 220 13.40 8.64 -12.19
CA PRO A 220 12.93 9.95 -11.79
C PRO A 220 12.11 10.64 -12.88
N ILE A 221 11.24 11.56 -12.45
CA ILE A 221 10.62 12.60 -13.29
C ILE A 221 11.06 13.99 -12.80
N SER A 222 10.99 14.26 -11.49
CA SER A 222 11.39 15.54 -10.89
C SER A 222 11.94 15.36 -9.49
N TYR A 223 13.21 15.75 -9.29
CA TYR A 223 13.84 15.75 -7.97
C TYR A 223 13.19 16.73 -6.98
N ASP A 224 12.39 17.69 -7.42
CA ASP A 224 11.73 18.63 -6.51
C ASP A 224 10.38 18.10 -6.00
N HIS A 225 9.78 17.17 -6.73
CA HIS A 225 8.41 16.73 -6.47
C HIS A 225 8.25 15.23 -6.21
N ASP A 226 9.15 14.40 -6.76
CA ASP A 226 9.04 12.96 -6.66
C ASP A 226 9.14 12.48 -5.22
N THR A 227 8.33 11.47 -4.91
CA THR A 227 8.29 10.85 -3.60
C THR A 227 7.81 9.40 -3.72
N VAL A 228 8.32 8.51 -2.87
CA VAL A 228 7.98 7.07 -2.86
C VAL A 228 7.11 6.75 -1.65
N ARG A 229 5.89 6.27 -1.81
CA ARG A 229 4.89 6.26 -0.74
C ARG A 229 3.92 5.08 -0.80
N PRO A 230 3.31 4.72 0.33
CA PRO A 230 2.38 3.61 0.38
C PRO A 230 0.98 3.97 -0.14
N MET A 231 0.34 2.95 -0.70
CA MET A 231 -1.10 2.82 -0.84
C MET A 231 -1.57 1.61 -0.01
N GLY A 232 -2.75 1.70 0.59
CA GLY A 232 -3.33 0.63 1.39
C GLY A 232 -4.84 0.76 1.47
N LYS A 233 -5.51 -0.29 1.95
CA LYS A 233 -6.97 -0.29 2.08
C LYS A 233 -7.44 0.60 3.22
N THR A 234 -6.59 0.76 4.24
CA THR A 234 -6.85 1.57 5.42
C THR A 234 -5.75 2.60 5.65
N VAL A 235 -6.05 3.62 6.47
CA VAL A 235 -5.05 4.59 6.94
C VAL A 235 -3.97 3.89 7.77
N GLU A 236 -4.34 2.81 8.47
CA GLU A 236 -3.43 1.99 9.25
C GLU A 236 -2.42 1.24 8.37
N ASP A 237 -2.86 0.58 7.30
CA ASP A 237 -1.95 -0.08 6.36
C ASP A 237 -0.91 0.90 5.80
N VAL A 238 -1.37 2.11 5.45
CA VAL A 238 -0.52 3.20 4.94
C VAL A 238 0.46 3.68 6.02
N ALA A 239 0.03 3.79 7.27
CA ALA A 239 0.90 4.19 8.38
C ALA A 239 1.97 3.11 8.66
N LEU A 240 1.59 1.84 8.74
CA LEU A 240 2.50 0.70 8.92
C LEU A 240 3.58 0.64 7.84
N LEU A 241 3.19 0.77 6.58
CA LEU A 241 4.16 0.79 5.49
C LEU A 241 5.07 2.02 5.54
N LEU A 242 4.53 3.19 5.90
CA LEU A 242 5.33 4.41 6.02
C LEU A 242 6.43 4.29 7.08
N GLU A 243 6.13 3.66 8.22
CA GLU A 243 7.12 3.37 9.27
C GLU A 243 8.32 2.60 8.74
N VAL A 244 8.06 1.61 7.87
CA VAL A 244 9.11 0.78 7.29
C VAL A 244 9.93 1.52 6.24
N ILE A 245 9.29 2.21 5.30
CA ILE A 245 10.01 2.75 4.13
C ILE A 245 10.66 4.12 4.37
N GLN A 246 10.26 4.85 5.42
CA GLN A 246 10.87 6.13 5.79
C GLN A 246 12.32 5.97 6.23
N GLY A 247 13.14 7.00 6.03
CA GLY A 247 14.53 6.95 6.48
C GLY A 247 15.45 7.95 5.81
N ILE A 248 16.68 8.00 6.31
CA ILE A 248 17.78 8.75 5.70
C ILE A 248 18.56 7.79 4.82
N ASP A 249 18.83 8.21 3.58
CA ASP A 249 19.66 7.50 2.62
C ASP A 249 20.77 8.43 2.14
N SER A 250 22.02 8.00 2.28
CA SER A 250 23.18 8.77 1.84
C SER A 250 23.20 8.99 0.32
N ARG A 251 22.45 8.18 -0.45
CA ARG A 251 22.30 8.29 -1.90
C ARG A 251 21.22 9.28 -2.34
N ASP A 252 20.42 9.79 -1.41
CA ASP A 252 19.36 10.77 -1.69
C ASP A 252 19.49 11.99 -0.77
N ASN A 253 19.98 13.09 -1.34
CA ASN A 253 20.20 14.35 -0.63
C ASN A 253 18.91 14.95 -0.03
N ALA A 254 17.73 14.67 -0.58
CA ALA A 254 16.48 15.18 -0.01
C ALA A 254 16.19 14.55 1.36
N THR A 255 16.65 13.33 1.59
CA THR A 255 16.45 12.66 2.89
C THR A 255 17.31 13.25 4.00
N GLN A 256 18.39 13.95 3.66
CA GLN A 256 19.33 14.53 4.62
C GLN A 256 18.88 15.88 5.18
N GLN A 257 17.73 16.39 4.74
CA GLN A 257 17.19 17.67 5.22
C GLN A 257 16.80 17.58 6.70
N THR A 258 17.38 18.46 7.53
CA THR A 258 17.17 18.51 8.98
C THR A 258 15.75 18.87 9.40
N ARG A 259 14.99 19.53 8.52
CA ARG A 259 13.58 19.92 8.76
C ARG A 259 12.58 18.76 8.67
N ILE A 260 13.00 17.59 8.21
CA ILE A 260 12.11 16.45 8.03
C ILE A 260 11.97 15.70 9.36
N ILE A 261 10.78 15.78 9.94
CA ILE A 261 10.43 15.05 11.16
C ILE A 261 10.07 13.61 10.78
N ARG A 262 10.74 12.65 11.42
CA ARG A 262 10.52 11.21 11.26
C ARG A 262 10.04 10.64 12.58
N HIS A 263 8.95 9.90 12.53
CA HIS A 263 8.47 9.10 13.65
C HIS A 263 8.78 7.64 13.37
N GLN A 264 9.23 6.93 14.41
CA GLN A 264 9.48 5.48 14.29
C GLN A 264 8.18 4.69 14.19
N ASN A 265 7.13 5.22 14.81
CA ASN A 265 5.79 4.65 14.83
C ASN A 265 4.83 5.75 14.37
N TYR A 266 4.16 5.58 13.22
CA TYR A 266 3.11 6.45 12.72
C TYR A 266 1.71 5.97 13.12
N THR A 267 1.54 4.67 13.41
CA THR A 267 0.29 4.09 13.91
C THR A 267 -0.14 4.68 15.26
N GLN A 268 0.78 5.22 16.06
CA GLN A 268 0.48 5.96 17.28
C GLN A 268 -0.39 7.21 17.05
N PHE A 269 -0.46 7.70 15.82
CA PHE A 269 -1.30 8.85 15.44
C PHE A 269 -2.69 8.44 14.93
N LEU A 270 -3.04 7.15 14.96
CA LEU A 270 -4.38 6.65 14.68
C LEU A 270 -5.29 6.85 15.88
N LEU A 271 -5.58 8.13 16.19
CA LEU A 271 -6.32 8.55 17.38
C LEU A 271 -7.84 8.50 17.21
N GLY A 272 -8.33 7.93 16.10
CA GLY A 272 -9.74 7.96 15.73
C GLY A 272 -10.30 9.38 15.72
N VAL A 273 -11.52 9.53 16.25
CA VAL A 273 -12.22 10.82 16.31
C VAL A 273 -11.60 11.80 17.30
N GLU A 274 -10.91 11.32 18.32
CA GLU A 274 -10.24 12.18 19.32
C GLU A 274 -9.06 12.94 18.73
N GLY A 275 -8.37 12.36 17.72
CA GLY A 275 -7.30 13.05 16.99
C GLY A 275 -7.76 14.28 16.22
N LEU A 276 -9.07 14.43 16.04
CA LEU A 276 -9.68 15.55 15.34
C LEU A 276 -10.05 16.68 16.29
N ARG A 277 -9.98 16.44 17.61
CA ARG A 277 -10.34 17.44 18.62
C ARG A 277 -9.34 18.59 18.57
N TYR A 278 -9.85 19.82 18.58
CA TYR A 278 -9.08 21.07 18.48
C TYR A 278 -8.34 21.29 17.14
N LEU A 279 -8.55 20.44 16.14
CA LEU A 279 -7.85 20.56 14.85
C LEU A 279 -8.51 21.63 13.95
N ARG A 280 -7.75 22.64 13.55
CA ARG A 280 -8.24 23.66 12.61
C ARG A 280 -8.05 23.20 11.17
N LEU A 281 -9.15 22.89 10.49
CA LEU A 281 -9.14 22.44 9.09
C LEU A 281 -9.45 23.57 8.11
N GLY A 282 -8.53 23.82 7.18
CA GLY A 282 -8.74 24.73 6.06
C GLY A 282 -9.43 24.04 4.88
N VAL A 283 -10.56 24.57 4.41
CA VAL A 283 -11.26 24.04 3.22
C VAL A 283 -11.04 24.96 2.03
N ILE A 284 -10.34 24.46 1.00
CA ILE A 284 -10.10 25.21 -0.25
C ILE A 284 -11.35 25.11 -1.15
N ARG A 285 -12.33 25.99 -0.91
CA ARG A 285 -13.65 25.94 -1.58
C ARG A 285 -13.57 26.01 -3.11
N GLN A 286 -12.60 26.74 -3.65
CA GLN A 286 -12.45 26.95 -5.10
C GLN A 286 -12.29 25.64 -5.89
N VAL A 287 -11.67 24.61 -5.30
CA VAL A 287 -11.47 23.30 -5.96
C VAL A 287 -12.79 22.54 -6.14
N PHE A 288 -13.79 22.79 -5.29
CA PHE A 288 -15.10 22.14 -5.34
C PHE A 288 -16.06 22.79 -6.35
N HIS A 289 -15.78 24.00 -6.84
CA HIS A 289 -16.65 24.70 -7.78
C HIS A 289 -16.40 24.33 -9.25
N TYR A 290 -15.24 23.76 -9.59
CA TYR A 290 -14.83 23.57 -10.99
C TYR A 290 -15.06 22.16 -11.56
N ASN A 291 -15.15 21.10 -10.74
CA ASN A 291 -15.04 19.71 -11.24
C ASN A 291 -16.09 18.70 -10.76
N PHE A 292 -17.06 19.07 -9.93
CA PHE A 292 -18.08 18.11 -9.49
C PHE A 292 -19.32 18.16 -10.38
N ARG A 293 -19.67 17.03 -11.02
CA ARG A 293 -20.93 16.84 -11.76
C ARG A 293 -22.19 16.99 -10.89
N HIS A 294 -22.03 16.89 -9.57
CA HIS A 294 -23.08 17.17 -8.59
C HIS A 294 -22.76 18.47 -7.85
N HIS A 295 -23.75 19.36 -7.71
CA HIS A 295 -23.60 20.58 -6.91
C HIS A 295 -23.08 20.23 -5.51
N ILE A 296 -22.16 21.04 -4.98
CA ILE A 296 -21.61 20.90 -3.62
C ILE A 296 -22.71 20.67 -2.56
N SER A 297 -23.90 21.23 -2.77
CA SER A 297 -25.10 21.09 -1.95
C SER A 297 -25.59 19.64 -1.81
N TYR A 298 -25.40 18.78 -2.81
CA TYR A 298 -25.78 17.37 -2.77
C TYR A 298 -24.86 16.57 -1.85
N TYR A 299 -23.54 16.74 -1.99
CA TYR A 299 -22.59 16.16 -1.04
C TYR A 299 -22.84 16.73 0.36
N LEU A 300 -22.94 18.05 0.52
CA LEU A 300 -23.17 18.67 1.83
C LEU A 300 -24.49 18.24 2.51
N SER A 301 -25.53 17.86 1.76
CA SER A 301 -26.80 17.35 2.31
C SER A 301 -26.77 15.86 2.62
N GLU A 302 -26.09 15.03 1.81
CA GLU A 302 -25.78 13.64 2.20
C GLU A 302 -24.88 13.58 3.45
N LEU A 303 -23.95 14.54 3.56
CA LEU A 303 -23.07 14.74 4.70
C LEU A 303 -23.80 15.29 5.95
N GLU A 304 -25.02 15.82 5.84
CA GLU A 304 -25.87 16.26 6.97
C GLU A 304 -26.69 15.11 7.60
N ASN A 305 -26.99 14.05 6.83
CA ASN A 305 -27.93 13.00 7.21
C ASN A 305 -27.30 11.76 7.85
N ARG A 306 -25.97 11.72 8.05
CA ARG A 306 -25.26 10.55 8.60
C ARG A 306 -24.60 10.86 9.94
N THR A 307 -24.70 9.93 10.88
CA THR A 307 -24.00 9.95 12.17
C THR A 307 -22.50 9.70 11.95
N MET A 308 -21.71 10.79 12.01
CA MET A 308 -20.25 10.88 11.82
C MET A 308 -19.71 10.12 10.61
N LYS A 309 -19.92 10.66 9.41
CA LYS A 309 -19.31 10.12 8.17
C LYS A 309 -18.86 11.18 7.17
N SER A 310 -18.65 12.41 7.63
CA SER A 310 -18.72 13.58 6.76
C SER A 310 -17.68 14.67 7.09
N LEU A 311 -17.11 15.32 6.07
CA LEU A 311 -16.23 16.50 6.25
C LEU A 311 -16.95 17.62 7.02
N ARG A 312 -18.29 17.68 6.95
CA ARG A 312 -19.09 18.63 7.71
C ARG A 312 -19.23 18.22 9.18
N ASP A 313 -19.43 16.95 9.48
CA ASP A 313 -19.43 16.43 10.86
C ASP A 313 -18.09 16.70 11.51
N LEU A 314 -17.01 16.56 10.74
CA LEU A 314 -15.66 16.87 11.17
C LEU A 314 -15.47 18.37 11.48
N ILE A 315 -15.99 19.24 10.62
CA ILE A 315 -15.98 20.70 10.84
C ILE A 315 -16.85 21.06 12.05
N LYS A 316 -18.03 20.45 12.20
CA LYS A 316 -18.97 20.70 13.30
C LYS A 316 -18.41 20.21 14.64
N PHE A 317 -17.90 18.98 14.69
CA PHE A 317 -17.19 18.42 15.85
C PHE A 317 -16.05 19.34 16.28
N ASN A 318 -15.26 19.85 15.32
CA ASN A 318 -14.21 20.82 15.61
C ASN A 318 -14.75 22.14 16.17
N ILE A 319 -15.77 22.73 15.55
CA ILE A 319 -16.39 23.98 16.05
C ILE A 319 -16.91 23.82 17.49
N GLU A 320 -17.52 22.68 17.80
CA GLU A 320 -18.08 22.39 19.13
C GLU A 320 -17.00 22.12 20.20
N HIS A 321 -15.78 21.78 19.80
CA HIS A 321 -14.70 21.36 20.69
C HIS A 321 -13.44 22.21 20.57
N THR A 322 -13.44 23.32 19.84
CA THR A 322 -12.38 24.34 19.92
C THR A 322 -12.71 25.33 21.04
N ASP A 323 -11.85 25.42 22.05
CA ASP A 323 -11.78 26.61 22.90
C ASP A 323 -11.41 27.80 21.98
N GLN A 324 -12.14 28.91 22.13
CA GLN A 324 -12.10 30.09 21.24
C GLN A 324 -10.70 30.56 20.82
#